data_AF-A0A094S9J6-F1
#
_entry.id   AF-A0A094S9J6-F1
#
_cell.length_a   1.000
_cell.length_b   1.000
_cell.length_c   1.000
_cell.angle_alpha   90.00
_cell.angle_beta   90.00
_cell.angle_gamma   90.00
#
_symmetry.space_group_name_H-M   'P 1'
#
loop_
_entity.id
_entity.type
_entity.pdbx_description
1 polymer ?
#
loop_
_entity_poly.entity_id
_entity_poly.type
_entity_poly.pdbx_seq_one_letter_code
_entity_poly.pdbx_strand_id
1 'polypeptide(L)'
;MISEARPKFLRIVKKLPLRLKTQLDSIIREIEIDPKIGELKHGDINFIWIYAFKDENKQIWLLSYIIKSEKKIEFIYLATHENYYRDLKKYLKN
;
A
#
# COMPACT_ATOMS: atom_id res chain seq x y z
N MET A 1 0.76 9.03 14.10
CA MET A 1 0.04 8.93 12.82
C MET A 1 -1.28 8.20 13.09
N ILE A 2 -2.37 8.57 12.42
CA ILE A 2 -3.62 7.79 12.40
C ILE A 2 -3.66 7.05 11.06
N SER A 3 -3.83 5.73 11.14
CA SER A 3 -3.80 4.84 9.98
C SER A 3 -5.16 4.21 9.77
N GLU A 4 -5.74 4.44 8.59
CA GLU A 4 -6.96 3.81 8.13
C GLU A 4 -6.66 2.85 6.99
N ALA A 5 -7.50 1.84 6.82
CA ALA A 5 -7.34 0.85 5.76
C ALA A 5 -8.67 0.60 5.07
N ARG A 6 -8.65 0.60 3.74
CA ARG A 6 -9.85 0.29 2.97
C ARG A 6 -10.24 -1.19 3.10
N PRO A 7 -11.53 -1.55 2.97
CA PRO A 7 -11.99 -2.93 3.15
C PRO A 7 -11.28 -3.95 2.24
N LYS A 8 -10.90 -3.54 1.02
CA LYS A 8 -10.17 -4.42 0.08
C LYS A 8 -8.77 -4.75 0.59
N PHE A 9 -8.06 -3.76 1.13
CA PHE A 9 -6.76 -3.95 1.75
C PHE A 9 -6.85 -4.93 2.93
N LEU A 10 -7.79 -4.71 3.84
CA LEU A 10 -8.00 -5.61 5.00
C LEU A 10 -8.27 -7.06 4.59
N ARG A 11 -9.07 -7.26 3.53
CA ARG A 11 -9.35 -8.60 2.97
C ARG A 11 -8.11 -9.28 2.39
N ILE A 12 -7.20 -8.53 1.78
CA ILE A 12 -5.92 -9.04 1.28
C ILE A 12 -5.02 -9.42 2.44
N VAL A 13 -4.81 -8.47 3.37
CA VAL A 13 -3.95 -8.68 4.54
C VAL A 13 -4.37 -9.91 5.33
N LYS A 14 -5.68 -10.13 5.52
CA LYS A 14 -6.21 -11.31 6.22
C LYS A 14 -5.70 -12.63 5.61
N LYS A 15 -5.54 -12.70 4.29
CA LYS A 15 -5.12 -13.89 3.53
C LYS A 15 -3.61 -14.08 3.45
N LEU A 16 -2.81 -13.11 3.89
CA LEU A 16 -1.35 -13.22 3.80
C LEU A 16 -0.79 -14.26 4.79
N PRO A 17 0.31 -14.94 4.43
CA PRO A 17 1.11 -15.73 5.36
C PRO A 17 1.60 -14.88 6.53
N LEU A 18 1.80 -15.49 7.69
CA LEU A 18 2.21 -14.79 8.92
C LEU A 18 3.47 -13.94 8.73
N ARG A 19 4.49 -14.48 8.06
CA ARG A 19 5.76 -13.76 7.81
C ARG A 19 5.55 -12.47 7.01
N LEU A 20 4.75 -12.55 5.95
CA LEU A 20 4.45 -11.38 5.12
C LEU A 20 3.62 -10.35 5.88
N LYS A 21 2.74 -10.77 6.81
CA LYS A 21 2.05 -9.85 7.72
C LYS A 21 3.04 -9.12 8.62
N THR A 22 3.98 -9.84 9.24
CA THR A 22 5.01 -9.24 10.09
C THR A 22 5.88 -8.24 9.32
N GLN A 23 6.27 -8.59 8.09
CA GLN A 23 7.00 -7.66 7.21
C GLN A 23 6.16 -6.43 6.86
N LEU A 24 4.88 -6.63 6.52
CA LEU A 24 3.95 -5.55 6.22
C LEU A 24 3.75 -4.62 7.43
N ASP A 25 3.65 -5.15 8.64
CA ASP A 25 3.54 -4.35 9.87
C ASP A 25 4.76 -3.45 10.08
N SER A 26 5.97 -3.95 9.81
CA SER A 26 7.19 -3.13 9.85
C SER A 26 7.15 -2.02 8.80
N ILE A 27 6.75 -2.34 7.57
CA ILE A 27 6.62 -1.36 6.47
C ILE A 27 5.58 -0.29 6.81
N ILE A 28 4.46 -0.66 7.42
CA ILE A 28 3.44 0.29 7.86
C ILE A 28 4.03 1.28 8.87
N ARG A 29 4.84 0.81 9.83
CA ARG A 29 5.51 1.69 10.80
C ARG A 29 6.53 2.62 10.13
N GLU A 30 7.28 2.13 9.14
CA GLU A 30 8.17 2.98 8.35
C GLU A 30 7.41 4.08 7.62
N ILE A 31 6.29 3.75 6.98
CA ILE A 31 5.41 4.71 6.30
C ILE A 31 4.76 5.69 7.29
N GLU A 32 4.44 5.27 8.50
CA GLU A 32 3.90 6.16 9.54
C GLU A 32 4.94 7.17 10.05
N ILE A 33 6.23 6.82 9.99
CA ILE A 33 7.36 7.69 10.37
C ILE A 33 7.70 8.65 9.22
N ASP A 34 7.86 8.10 8.01
CA ASP A 34 8.09 8.88 6.80
C ASP A 34 7.04 8.51 5.72
N PRO A 35 5.91 9.23 5.68
CA PRO A 35 4.86 8.97 4.70
C PRO A 35 5.32 9.15 3.25
N LYS A 36 6.43 9.85 3.00
CA LYS A 36 6.91 10.15 1.65
C LYS A 36 8.00 9.19 1.18
N ILE A 37 8.26 8.11 1.93
CA ILE A 37 9.24 7.07 1.58
C ILE A 37 8.88 6.29 0.30
N GLY A 38 7.60 6.25 -0.07
CA GLY A 38 7.14 5.66 -1.33
C GLY A 38 7.35 6.59 -2.53
N GLU A 39 7.04 6.08 -3.72
CA GLU A 39 7.02 6.87 -4.95
C GLU A 39 5.64 7.50 -5.17
N LEU A 40 5.59 8.84 -5.31
CA LEU A 40 4.38 9.55 -5.69
C LEU A 40 4.11 9.33 -7.19
N LYS A 41 2.97 8.71 -7.50
CA LYS A 41 2.52 8.55 -8.89
C LYS A 41 1.89 9.85 -9.40
N HIS A 42 2.57 10.52 -10.32
CA HIS A 42 2.00 11.61 -11.13
C HIS A 42 1.30 11.02 -12.37
N GLY A 43 0.00 11.30 -12.56
CA GLY A 43 -0.83 10.76 -13.66
C GLY A 43 -2.33 10.90 -13.39
N ASP A 44 -3.20 10.12 -14.05
CA ASP A 44 -4.67 10.12 -13.83
C ASP A 44 -5.11 9.98 -12.36
N ILE A 45 -4.18 9.57 -11.48
CA ILE A 45 -4.38 9.34 -10.06
C ILE A 45 -3.34 10.17 -9.29
N ASN A 46 -3.55 11.48 -9.20
CA ASN A 46 -2.54 12.43 -8.70
C ASN A 46 -2.27 12.45 -7.18
N PHE A 47 -2.65 11.41 -6.42
CA PHE A 47 -2.57 11.45 -4.94
C PHE A 47 -2.18 10.11 -4.29
N ILE A 48 -1.61 9.17 -5.05
CA ILE A 48 -1.23 7.85 -4.52
C ILE A 48 0.27 7.69 -4.43
N TRP A 49 0.68 7.23 -3.27
CA TRP A 49 2.02 6.79 -2.96
C TRP A 49 2.10 5.27 -3.10
N ILE A 50 3.20 4.79 -3.67
CA ILE A 50 3.46 3.38 -3.89
C ILE A 50 4.77 3.03 -3.20
N TYR A 51 4.72 2.10 -2.25
CA TYR A 51 5.92 1.51 -1.66
C TYR A 51 6.11 0.10 -2.21
N ALA A 52 7.25 -0.14 -2.87
CA ALA A 52 7.61 -1.43 -3.44
C ALA A 52 8.58 -2.18 -2.51
N PHE A 53 8.28 -3.44 -2.22
CA PHE A 53 9.14 -4.28 -1.39
C PHE A 53 9.18 -5.72 -1.90
N LYS A 54 10.22 -6.45 -1.51
CA LYS A 54 10.37 -7.87 -1.85
C LYS A 54 10.11 -8.74 -0.63
N ASP A 55 9.42 -9.86 -0.82
CA ASP A 55 9.36 -10.92 0.19
C ASP A 55 10.60 -11.83 0.14
N GLU A 56 10.64 -12.83 1.03
CA GLU A 56 11.74 -13.81 1.12
C GLU A 56 11.99 -14.56 -0.20
N ASN A 57 10.96 -14.72 -1.05
CA ASN A 57 11.03 -15.39 -2.35
C ASN A 57 11.40 -14.43 -3.49
N LYS A 58 11.80 -13.19 -3.16
CA LYS A 58 12.11 -12.11 -4.12
C LYS A 58 10.89 -11.66 -4.94
N GLN A 59 9.67 -12.04 -4.55
CA GLN A 59 8.45 -11.56 -5.20
C GLN A 59 8.25 -10.09 -4.83
N ILE A 60 8.02 -9.25 -5.85
CA ILE A 60 7.74 -7.83 -5.65
C ILE A 60 6.27 -7.63 -5.29
N TRP A 61 6.07 -6.91 -4.19
CA TRP A 61 4.79 -6.45 -3.67
C TRP A 61 4.72 -4.92 -3.74
N LEU A 62 3.53 -4.40 -4.05
CA LEU A 62 3.26 -2.98 -4.16
C LEU A 62 2.16 -2.59 -3.18
N LEU A 63 2.49 -1.68 -2.26
CA LEU A 63 1.57 -1.10 -1.29
C LEU A 63 1.14 0.29 -1.73
N SER A 64 -0.14 0.47 -2.04
CA SER A 64 -0.74 1.78 -2.33
C SER A 64 -1.28 2.43 -1.07
N TYR A 65 -0.97 3.71 -0.86
CA TYR A 65 -1.54 4.51 0.21
C TYR A 65 -1.74 5.98 -0.19
N ILE A 66 -2.58 6.69 0.56
CA ILE A 66 -2.84 8.13 0.40
C ILE A 66 -2.47 8.84 1.70
N ILE A 67 -1.72 9.92 1.59
CA ILE A 67 -1.51 10.86 2.69
C ILE A 67 -2.70 11.82 2.71
N LYS A 68 -3.58 11.73 3.72
CA LYS A 68 -4.75 12.62 3.86
C LYS A 68 -4.40 13.92 4.56
N SER A 69 -3.44 13.87 5.47
CA SER A 69 -2.86 15.03 6.18
C SER A 69 -1.53 14.62 6.80
N GLU A 70 -0.83 15.55 7.45
CA GLU A 70 0.41 15.27 8.19
C GLU A 70 0.27 14.21 9.27
N LYS A 71 -0.96 13.94 9.73
CA LYS A 71 -1.26 12.99 10.81
C LYS A 71 -2.14 11.83 10.37
N LYS A 72 -2.47 11.70 9.07
CA LYS A 72 -3.41 10.67 8.60
C LYS A 72 -2.98 10.02 7.29
N ILE A 73 -2.91 8.69 7.30
CA ILE A 73 -2.64 7.84 6.14
C ILE A 73 -3.80 6.89 5.91
N GLU A 74 -4.18 6.69 4.65
CA GLU A 74 -5.17 5.69 4.22
C GLU A 74 -4.49 4.63 3.34
N PHE A 75 -4.41 3.38 3.81
CA PHE A 75 -3.93 2.24 3.05
C PHE A 75 -5.02 1.72 2.10
N ILE A 76 -4.70 1.64 0.82
CA ILE A 76 -5.66 1.45 -0.26
C ILE A 76 -5.64 0.01 -0.77
N TYR A 77 -4.45 -0.49 -1.11
CA TYR A 77 -4.32 -1.75 -1.82
C TYR A 77 -2.93 -2.37 -1.69
N LEU A 78 -2.86 -3.69 -1.76
CA LEU A 78 -1.62 -4.47 -1.73
C LEU A 78 -1.74 -5.61 -2.74
N ALA A 79 -0.81 -5.70 -3.69
CA ALA A 79 -0.78 -6.82 -4.65
C ALA A 79 0.61 -6.98 -5.30
N THR A 80 0.77 -8.04 -6.09
CA THR A 80 1.93 -8.29 -6.95
C THR A 80 1.77 -7.63 -8.33
N HIS A 81 2.89 -7.44 -9.04
CA HIS A 81 3.04 -6.53 -10.19
C HIS A 81 2.10 -6.77 -11.40
N GLU A 82 1.74 -8.00 -11.74
CA GLU A 82 1.10 -8.29 -13.05
C GLU A 82 -0.27 -7.66 -13.27
N ASN A 83 -1.04 -7.38 -12.20
CA ASN A 83 -2.38 -6.79 -12.31
C ASN A 83 -2.61 -5.58 -11.39
N TYR A 84 -1.60 -5.18 -10.62
CA TYR A 84 -1.70 -4.11 -9.63
C TYR A 84 -2.25 -2.81 -10.22
N TYR A 85 -1.66 -2.29 -11.30
CA TYR A 85 -2.05 -0.99 -11.85
C TYR A 85 -3.47 -0.99 -12.44
N ARG A 86 -3.88 -2.11 -13.04
CA ARG A 86 -5.22 -2.28 -13.61
C ARG A 86 -6.27 -2.26 -12.51
N ASP A 87 -6.05 -3.04 -11.46
CA ASP A 87 -6.98 -3.18 -10.35
C ASP A 87 -7.00 -1.97 -9.44
N LEU A 88 -5.86 -1.30 -9.28
CA LEU A 88 -5.73 -0.03 -8.57
C LEU A 88 -6.54 1.06 -9.29
N LYS A 89 -6.36 1.24 -10.61
CA LYS A 89 -7.14 2.23 -11.40
C LYS A 89 -8.64 2.01 -11.28
N LYS A 90 -9.11 0.76 -11.42
CA LYS A 90 -10.54 0.43 -11.26
C LYS A 90 -11.06 0.78 -9.86
N TYR A 91 -10.23 0.59 -8.84
CA TYR A 91 -10.61 0.83 -7.46
C TYR A 91 -10.67 2.32 -7.07
N LEU A 92 -10.05 3.19 -7.86
CA LEU A 92 -9.98 4.63 -7.57
C LEU A 92 -10.95 5.45 -8.40
N LYS A 93 -11.51 4.87 -9.45
CA LYS A 93 -12.57 5.49 -10.28
C LYS A 93 -13.99 5.22 -9.77
N ASN A 94 -14.13 4.34 -8.77
CA ASN A 94 -15.37 4.05 -8.05
C ASN A 94 -15.27 4.60 -6.62
#